data_AF-A0A657LNY6-F1
#
_entry.id   AF-A0A657LNY6-F1
#
_cell.length_a   1.000
_cell.length_b   1.000
_cell.length_c   1.000
_cell.angle_alpha   90.00
_cell.angle_beta   90.00
_cell.angle_gamma   90.00
#
_symmetry.space_group_name_H-M   'P 1'
#
loop_
_entity.id
_entity.type
_entity.pdbx_description
1 polymer ?
#
loop_
_entity_poly.entity_id
_entity_poly.type
_entity_poly.pdbx_seq_one_letter_code
_entity_poly.pdbx_strand_id
1 'polypeptide(L)'
;MPKRSVSQRTGDLAEHLAQGAFLDASNWICRTQSHDFGIDLEAELIDITDGVEELSGALVKIQVKGTLKPIYRNRSYYVRIKTEF
;
A
#
# COMPACT_ATOMS: atom_id res chain seq x y z
N MET A 1 2.33 -4.90 -29.58
CA MET A 1 2.59 -4.22 -28.30
C MET A 1 1.84 -4.94 -27.20
N PRO A 2 2.46 -5.24 -26.05
CA PRO A 2 1.74 -5.75 -24.89
C PRO A 2 0.66 -4.73 -24.49
N LYS A 3 -0.57 -5.19 -24.33
CA LYS A 3 -1.70 -4.35 -23.90
C LYS A 3 -1.91 -4.54 -22.40
N ARG A 4 -1.90 -3.44 -21.64
CA ARG A 4 -2.22 -3.47 -20.20
C ARG A 4 -3.68 -3.89 -20.01
N SER A 5 -3.90 -4.91 -19.19
CA SER A 5 -5.25 -5.41 -18.87
C SER A 5 -5.96 -4.50 -17.86
N VAL A 6 -7.29 -4.63 -17.75
CA VAL A 6 -8.07 -3.97 -16.69
C VAL A 6 -7.57 -4.39 -15.31
N SER A 7 -7.30 -5.68 -15.10
CA SER A 7 -6.80 -6.20 -13.82
C SER A 7 -5.46 -5.59 -13.42
N GLN A 8 -4.54 -5.43 -14.37
CA GLN A 8 -3.27 -4.73 -14.11
C GLN A 8 -3.50 -3.27 -13.71
N ARG A 9 -4.39 -2.53 -14.42
CA ARG A 9 -4.77 -1.17 -14.01
C ARG A 9 -5.35 -1.10 -12.60
N THR A 10 -6.20 -2.05 -12.24
CA THR A 10 -6.79 -2.14 -10.90
C THR A 10 -5.75 -2.46 -9.83
N GLY A 11 -4.80 -3.35 -10.12
CA GLY A 11 -3.67 -3.65 -9.23
C GLY A 11 -2.81 -2.42 -8.96
N ASP A 12 -2.33 -1.79 -10.03
CA ASP A 12 -1.46 -0.61 -9.94
C ASP A 12 -2.16 0.55 -9.19
N LEU A 13 -3.46 0.78 -9.42
CA LEU A 13 -4.22 1.77 -8.67
C LEU A 13 -4.30 1.41 -7.18
N ALA A 14 -4.54 0.15 -6.84
CA ALA A 14 -4.61 -0.28 -5.45
C ALA A 14 -3.26 -0.13 -4.74
N GLU A 15 -2.15 -0.42 -5.40
CA GLU A 15 -0.79 -0.22 -4.88
C GLU A 15 -0.52 1.26 -4.58
N HIS A 16 -0.83 2.16 -5.51
CA HIS A 16 -0.68 3.61 -5.30
C HIS A 16 -1.52 4.11 -4.12
N LEU A 17 -2.76 3.61 -3.98
CA LEU A 17 -3.63 3.98 -2.87
C LEU A 17 -3.11 3.45 -1.53
N ALA A 18 -2.63 2.20 -1.50
CA ALA A 18 -2.03 1.62 -0.31
C ALA A 18 -0.78 2.40 0.12
N GLN A 19 0.08 2.79 -0.83
CA GLN A 19 1.24 3.63 -0.56
C GLN A 19 0.82 5.01 0.00
N GLY A 20 -0.22 5.63 -0.58
CA GLY A 20 -0.76 6.91 -0.11
C GLY A 20 -1.19 6.86 1.36
N ALA A 21 -1.81 5.77 1.81
CA ALA A 21 -2.22 5.61 3.20
C ALA A 21 -1.04 5.64 4.20
N PHE A 22 0.16 5.25 3.78
CA PHE A 22 1.36 5.37 4.62
C PHE A 22 1.97 6.76 4.58
N LEU A 23 1.78 7.55 3.51
CA LEU A 23 2.21 8.95 3.48
C LEU A 23 1.43 9.81 4.50
N ASP A 24 0.17 9.46 4.77
CA ASP A 24 -0.65 10.10 5.79
C ASP A 24 -0.29 9.67 7.23
N ALA A 25 0.52 8.62 7.39
CA ALA A 25 0.95 8.11 8.69
C ALA A 25 2.37 8.60 9.01
N SER A 26 2.48 9.70 9.76
CA SER A 26 3.74 10.44 9.99
C SER A 26 4.87 9.63 10.62
N ASN A 27 4.57 8.49 11.23
CA ASN A 27 5.55 7.59 11.84
C ASN A 27 5.92 6.40 10.94
N TRP A 28 5.61 6.42 9.65
CA TRP A 28 5.95 5.34 8.74
C TRP A 28 6.63 5.87 7.48
N ILE A 29 7.70 5.18 7.06
CA ILE A 29 8.30 5.34 5.74
C ILE A 29 7.92 4.13 4.90
N CYS A 30 7.19 4.34 3.82
CA CYS A 30 6.79 3.29 2.89
C CYS A 30 7.56 3.40 1.57
N ARG A 31 8.13 2.28 1.12
CA ARG A 31 8.91 2.16 -0.11
C ARG A 31 8.25 1.14 -1.04
N THR A 32 8.17 1.45 -2.32
CA THR A 32 7.72 0.51 -3.35
C THR A 32 8.83 -0.49 -3.68
N GLN A 33 8.46 -1.75 -3.82
CA GLN A 33 9.38 -2.79 -4.28
C GLN A 33 9.15 -3.02 -5.77
N SER A 34 10.16 -2.70 -6.58
CA SER A 34 10.08 -2.84 -8.04
C SER A 34 10.38 -4.26 -8.54
N HIS A 35 10.84 -5.14 -7.65
CA HIS A 35 11.20 -6.51 -7.99
C HIS A 35 10.13 -7.47 -7.49
N ASP A 36 9.76 -8.42 -8.35
CA ASP A 36 8.64 -9.35 -8.16
C ASP A 36 9.01 -10.48 -7.16
N PHE A 37 9.21 -10.11 -5.90
CA PHE A 37 9.45 -11.02 -4.77
C PHE A 37 8.15 -11.39 -4.02
N GLY A 38 6.98 -11.07 -4.61
CA GLY A 38 5.68 -11.24 -3.97
C GLY A 38 5.37 -10.20 -2.88
N ILE A 39 6.16 -9.13 -2.80
CA ILE A 39 6.00 -7.98 -1.91
C ILE A 39 5.89 -6.75 -2.80
N ASP A 40 4.86 -5.95 -2.60
CA ASP A 40 4.60 -4.75 -3.41
C ASP A 40 5.09 -3.49 -2.68
N LEU A 41 4.94 -3.45 -1.35
CA LEU A 41 5.39 -2.35 -0.50
C LEU A 41 6.13 -2.87 0.74
N GLU A 42 7.10 -2.10 1.21
CA GLU A 42 7.75 -2.29 2.52
C GLU A 42 7.62 -1.00 3.32
N ALA A 43 7.08 -1.11 4.54
CA ALA A 43 6.92 0.01 5.45
C ALA A 43 7.79 -0.19 6.70
N GLU A 44 8.48 0.87 7.11
CA GLU A 44 9.35 0.89 8.28
C GLU A 44 8.85 1.94 9.27
N LEU A 45 8.73 1.56 10.54
CA LEU A 45 8.28 2.47 11.60
C LEU A 45 9.42 3.43 11.97
N ILE A 46 9.07 4.71 12.07
CA ILE A 46 9.91 5.79 12.59
C ILE A 46 9.58 5.96 14.08
N ASP A 47 10.61 5.94 14.91
CA ASP A 47 10.53 6.41 16.29
C ASP A 47 10.88 7.90 16.32
N ILE A 48 9.99 8.70 16.91
CA ILE A 48 10.18 10.15 17.07
C ILE A 48 10.49 10.43 18.53
N THR A 49 11.76 10.69 18.84
CA THR A 49 12.22 11.01 20.20
C THR A 49 12.88 12.38 20.19
N ASP A 50 12.41 13.29 21.03
CA ASP A 50 12.93 14.67 21.14
C ASP A 50 13.00 15.44 19.80
N GLY A 51 12.07 15.14 18.89
CA GLY A 51 11.99 15.76 17.56
C GLY A 51 12.98 15.19 16.54
N VAL A 52 13.71 14.12 16.88
CA VAL A 52 14.55 13.37 15.95
C VAL A 52 13.77 12.16 15.44
N GLU A 53 13.75 12.00 14.12
CA GLU A 53 13.14 10.87 13.43
C GLU A 53 14.21 9.79 13.17
N GLU A 54 14.08 8.63 13.80
CA GLU A 54 14.99 7.49 13.61
C GLU A 54 14.22 6.24 13.17
N LEU A 55 14.88 5.39 12.38
CA LEU A 55 14.30 4.10 11.99
C LEU A 55 14.31 3.15 13.20
N SER A 56 13.14 2.67 13.59
CA SER A 56 12.98 1.72 14.71
C SER A 56 13.52 0.32 14.39
N GLY A 57 13.68 -0.01 13.11
CA GLY A 57 13.97 -1.37 12.61
C GLY A 57 12.75 -2.29 12.57
N ALA A 58 11.56 -1.84 12.99
CA ALA A 58 10.32 -2.60 12.81
C ALA A 58 9.78 -2.43 11.38
N LEU A 59 9.69 -3.56 10.67
CA LEU A 59 9.35 -3.62 9.25
C LEU A 59 8.06 -4.39 9.01
N VAL A 60 7.25 -3.90 8.08
CA VAL A 60 6.05 -4.58 7.57
C VAL A 60 6.19 -4.78 6.06
N LYS A 61 6.08 -6.02 5.64
CA LYS A 61 6.05 -6.41 4.22
C LYS A 61 4.61 -6.56 3.78
N ILE A 62 4.26 -5.85 2.71
CA ILE A 62 2.87 -5.66 2.31
C ILE A 62 2.69 -6.16 0.88
N GLN A 63 1.72 -7.04 0.71
CA GLN A 63 1.24 -7.47 -0.59
C GLN A 63 -0.15 -6.89 -0.81
N VAL A 64 -0.32 -6.12 -1.88
CA VAL A 64 -1.55 -5.41 -2.21
C VAL A 64 -2.35 -6.23 -3.22
N LYS A 65 -3.67 -6.30 -3.02
CA LYS A 65 -4.60 -6.95 -3.93
C LYS A 65 -5.78 -6.03 -4.21
N GLY A 66 -5.80 -5.44 -5.39
CA GLY A 66 -6.93 -4.66 -5.90
C GLY A 66 -8.02 -5.57 -6.49
N THR A 67 -9.29 -5.25 -6.23
CA THR A 67 -10.43 -5.93 -6.87
C THR A 67 -11.59 -4.96 -7.10
N LEU A 68 -12.28 -5.10 -8.24
CA LEU A 68 -13.54 -4.42 -8.52
C LEU A 68 -14.76 -5.25 -8.07
N LYS A 69 -14.55 -6.50 -7.65
CA LYS A 69 -15.61 -7.37 -7.17
C LYS A 69 -16.05 -6.95 -5.76
N PRO A 70 -17.34 -7.06 -5.42
CA PRO A 70 -17.81 -6.83 -4.05
C PRO A 70 -17.10 -7.76 -3.06
N ILE A 71 -16.57 -7.19 -1.98
CA ILE A 71 -15.99 -7.96 -0.86
C ILE A 71 -17.02 -8.00 0.27
N TYR A 72 -17.44 -9.20 0.67
CA TYR A 72 -18.25 -9.42 1.87
C TYR A 72 -17.36 -10.04 2.95
N ARG A 73 -16.85 -9.25 3.91
CA ARG A 73 -16.13 -9.78 5.09
C ARG A 73 -16.27 -8.93 6.35
N ASN A 74 -16.43 -9.66 7.47
CA ASN A 74 -16.43 -9.19 8.85
C ASN A 74 -15.02 -8.73 9.31
N ARG A 75 -14.96 -7.53 9.92
CA ARG A 75 -13.88 -7.01 10.81
C ARG A 75 -12.55 -6.53 10.20
N SER A 76 -12.54 -5.89 9.04
CA SER A 76 -11.37 -5.09 8.62
C SER A 76 -11.80 -3.81 7.92
N TYR A 77 -11.06 -2.73 8.16
CA TYR A 77 -11.25 -1.45 7.46
C TYR A 77 -10.79 -1.64 6.01
N TYR A 78 -11.67 -1.40 5.05
CA TYR A 78 -11.32 -1.41 3.64
C TYR A 78 -11.67 -0.06 3.03
N VAL A 79 -10.67 0.63 2.49
CA VAL A 79 -10.87 1.88 1.76
C VAL A 79 -11.50 1.54 0.41
N ARG A 80 -12.81 1.67 0.32
CA ARG A 80 -13.54 1.62 -0.96
C ARG A 80 -13.50 3.01 -1.58
N ILE A 81 -12.56 3.26 -2.47
CA ILE A 81 -12.59 4.48 -3.28
C ILE A 81 -13.51 4.22 -4.47
N LYS A 82 -14.67 4.87 -4.46
CA LYS A 82 -15.59 4.93 -5.59
C LYS A 82 -14.92 5.82 -6.64
N THR A 83 -14.41 5.25 -7.73
CA THR A 83 -14.00 6.05 -8.89
C THR A 83 -15.18 6.11 -9.86
N GLU A 84 -15.64 7.33 -10.15
CA GLU A 84 -16.58 7.58 -11.25
C GLU A 84 -15.76 7.53 -12.55
N PHE A 85 -15.82 6.38 -13.24
CA PHE A 85 -15.47 6.27 -14.65
C PHE A 85 -16.75 6.01 -15.44
#